data_AF-A0A7Y5FKC9-F1
#
_entry.id   AF-A0A7Y5FKC9-F1
#
_cell.length_a   1.000
_cell.length_b   1.000
_cell.length_c   1.000
_cell.angle_alpha   90.00
_cell.angle_beta   90.00
_cell.angle_gamma   90.00
#
_symmetry.space_group_name_H-M   'P 1'
#
loop_
_entity.id
_entity.type
_entity.pdbx_description
1 polymer ?
#
loop_
_entity_poly.entity_id
_entity_poly.type
_entity_poly.pdbx_seq_one_letter_code
_entity_poly.pdbx_strand_id
1 'polypeptide(L)'
;MKQEKQTRWVSTGQAERKWFVIDAQDMVLGRLATKVASVIRGKNKPTFSPNADTGDFVIVLNADKVVVTGKRAQLKEYKHHSGYPGGQKTQLYKELKVKNPEFVVKHAVKGMLPKTRLGNKLIKKLKVYRGAEHPHTAQQPEVLS
;
A
#
# COMPACT_ATOMS: atom_id res chain seq x y z
N MET A 1 45.40 3.17 1.42
CA MET A 1 44.65 1.97 1.02
C MET A 1 43.39 2.42 0.28
N LYS A 2 43.23 2.07 -1.00
CA LYS A 2 41.99 2.34 -1.74
C LYS A 2 40.93 1.38 -1.20
N GLN A 3 39.96 1.88 -0.44
CA GLN A 3 38.79 1.09 -0.08
C GLN A 3 38.11 0.64 -1.37
N GLU A 4 37.96 -0.67 -1.55
CA GLU A 4 37.17 -1.22 -2.64
C GLU A 4 35.75 -0.68 -2.54
N LYS A 5 35.29 0.02 -3.57
CA LYS A 5 33.94 0.57 -3.63
C LYS A 5 32.96 -0.54 -3.98
N GLN A 6 32.64 -1.40 -3.02
CA GLN A 6 31.58 -2.39 -3.15
C GLN A 6 30.21 -1.78 -2.81
N THR A 7 29.18 -2.10 -3.59
CA THR A 7 27.80 -1.66 -3.31
C THR A 7 27.31 -2.31 -2.03
N ARG A 8 26.95 -1.49 -1.03
CA ARG A 8 26.45 -1.98 0.27
C ARG A 8 25.02 -2.52 0.11
N TRP A 9 24.83 -3.78 0.51
CA TRP A 9 23.51 -4.41 0.62
C TRP A 9 23.06 -4.45 2.08
N VAL A 10 21.78 -4.23 2.34
CA VAL A 10 21.21 -4.30 3.69
C VAL A 10 20.38 -5.56 3.84
N SER A 11 20.68 -6.33 4.88
CA SER A 11 19.93 -7.52 5.22
C SER A 11 18.60 -7.16 5.90
N THR A 12 17.62 -8.07 5.82
CA THR A 12 16.28 -7.80 6.37
C THR A 12 16.28 -7.57 7.89
N GLY A 13 17.21 -8.19 8.63
CA GLY A 13 17.31 -8.05 10.09
C GLY A 13 17.95 -6.73 10.55
N GLN A 14 18.74 -6.09 9.70
CA GLN A 14 19.39 -4.80 9.97
C GLN A 14 18.54 -3.60 9.52
N ALA A 15 17.40 -3.86 8.88
CA ALA A 15 16.53 -2.80 8.38
C ALA A 15 15.73 -2.17 9.53
N GLU A 16 16.01 -0.91 9.82
CA GLU A 16 15.15 -0.10 10.69
C GLU A 16 13.80 0.15 10.02
N ARG A 17 12.72 -0.13 10.75
CA ARG A 17 11.35 -0.01 10.25
C ARG A 17 10.60 0.99 11.12
N LYS A 18 10.07 2.02 10.47
CA LYS A 18 9.20 3.01 11.08
C LYS A 18 7.74 2.67 10.81
N TRP A 19 6.86 3.31 11.57
CA TRP A 19 5.43 3.32 11.33
C TRP A 19 5.04 4.70 10.83
N PHE A 20 4.26 4.74 9.75
CA PHE A 20 3.72 5.97 9.20
C PHE A 20 2.20 5.95 9.22
N VAL A 21 1.59 7.12 9.41
CA VAL A 21 0.15 7.33 9.25
C VAL A 21 -0.10 8.34 8.13
N ILE A 22 -1.06 8.03 7.27
CA ILE A 22 -1.52 8.88 6.17
C ILE A 22 -3.03 9.00 6.25
N ASP A 23 -3.52 10.23 6.18
CA ASP A 23 -4.95 10.50 5.98
C ASP A 23 -5.28 10.44 4.48
N ALA A 24 -6.20 9.56 4.08
CA ALA A 24 -6.64 9.45 2.69
C ALA A 24 -7.73 10.46 2.28
N GLN A 25 -8.16 11.34 3.20
CA GLN A 25 -9.18 12.35 2.92
C GLN A 25 -8.78 13.24 1.75
N ASP A 26 -9.68 13.37 0.77
CA ASP A 26 -9.51 14.16 -0.47
C ASP A 26 -8.30 13.80 -1.33
N MET A 27 -7.60 12.70 -1.01
CA MET A 27 -6.47 12.23 -1.78
C MET A 27 -6.94 11.42 -3.00
N VAL A 28 -6.27 11.63 -4.12
CA VAL A 28 -6.50 10.83 -5.33
C VAL A 28 -5.91 9.43 -5.12
N LEU A 29 -6.76 8.40 -5.24
CA LEU A 29 -6.45 6.98 -4.98
C LEU A 29 -5.11 6.53 -5.58
N GLY A 30 -4.85 6.84 -6.85
CA GLY A 30 -3.63 6.42 -7.54
C GLY A 30 -2.37 7.09 -7.00
N ARG A 31 -2.45 8.39 -6.69
CA ARG A 31 -1.32 9.16 -6.15
C ARG A 31 -0.99 8.72 -4.73
N LEU A 32 -2.02 8.54 -3.90
CA LEU A 32 -1.89 7.95 -2.57
C LEU A 32 -1.24 6.56 -2.65
N ALA A 33 -1.77 5.66 -3.48
CA ALA A 33 -1.26 4.30 -3.58
C ALA A 33 0.21 4.25 -4.02
N THR A 34 0.65 5.17 -4.89
CA THR A 34 2.05 5.24 -5.36
C THR A 34 3.01 5.68 -4.25
N LYS A 35 2.63 6.71 -3.48
CA LYS A 35 3.39 7.12 -2.29
C LYS A 35 3.50 5.96 -1.29
N VAL A 36 2.37 5.36 -0.94
CA VAL A 36 2.29 4.24 0.02
C VAL A 36 3.13 3.05 -0.44
N ALA A 37 3.03 2.64 -1.71
CA ALA A 37 3.80 1.53 -2.25
C ALA A 37 5.31 1.80 -2.21
N SER A 38 5.74 3.04 -2.44
CA SER A 38 7.16 3.43 -2.40
C SER A 38 7.74 3.33 -0.99
N VAL A 39 6.99 3.76 0.02
CA VAL A 39 7.36 3.67 1.44
C VAL A 39 7.39 2.21 1.91
N ILE A 40 6.37 1.42 1.58
CA ILE A 40 6.33 -0.03 1.91
C ILE A 40 7.47 -0.78 1.25
N ARG A 41 7.88 -0.37 0.04
CA ARG A 41 9.01 -0.97 -0.67
C ARG A 41 10.36 -0.51 -0.11
N GLY A 42 10.42 0.61 0.61
CA GLY A 42 11.65 1.21 1.13
C GLY A 42 12.42 2.03 0.08
N LYS A 43 11.79 2.41 -1.04
CA LYS A 43 12.45 3.20 -2.11
C LYS A 43 12.81 4.62 -1.68
N ASN A 44 12.19 5.10 -0.61
CA ASN A 44 12.48 6.37 0.03
C ASN A 44 13.78 6.35 0.85
N LYS A 45 14.35 5.17 1.14
CA LYS A 45 15.57 5.04 1.92
C LYS A 45 16.79 4.82 1.02
N PRO A 46 17.94 5.46 1.33
CA PRO A 46 19.19 5.23 0.59
C PRO A 46 19.74 3.80 0.81
N THR A 47 19.25 3.10 1.83
CA THR A 47 19.59 1.70 2.16
C THR A 47 18.76 0.68 1.38
N PHE A 48 18.01 1.11 0.36
CA PHE A 48 17.14 0.24 -0.43
C PHE A 48 17.92 -0.92 -1.07
N SER A 49 17.47 -2.14 -0.78
CA SER A 49 18.00 -3.38 -1.34
C SER A 49 16.86 -4.17 -2.00
N PRO A 50 16.86 -4.37 -3.33
CA PRO A 50 15.76 -5.02 -4.07
C PRO A 50 15.33 -6.41 -3.55
N ASN A 51 16.27 -7.22 -3.08
CA ASN A 51 16.04 -8.59 -2.61
C ASN A 51 15.59 -8.65 -1.14
N ALA A 52 15.79 -7.58 -0.36
CA ALA A 52 15.50 -7.53 1.06
C ALA A 52 14.25 -6.69 1.37
N ASP A 53 13.70 -6.91 2.56
CA ASP A 53 12.57 -6.13 3.06
C ASP A 53 13.04 -4.98 3.96
N THR A 54 13.22 -3.80 3.37
CA THR A 54 13.76 -2.59 4.01
C THR A 54 12.72 -1.48 4.23
N GLY A 55 11.48 -1.67 3.76
CA GLY A 55 10.44 -0.65 3.83
C GLY A 55 9.70 -0.59 5.17
N ASP A 56 8.84 0.41 5.27
CA ASP A 56 8.16 0.78 6.53
C ASP A 56 6.72 0.29 6.60
N PHE A 57 6.15 0.36 7.80
CA PHE A 57 4.73 0.13 8.02
C PHE A 57 3.95 1.40 7.69
N VAL A 58 2.81 1.24 7.05
CA VAL A 58 1.96 2.37 6.66
C VAL A 58 0.53 2.08 7.08
N ILE A 59 -0.04 3.01 7.84
CA ILE A 59 -1.43 3.05 8.24
C ILE A 59 -2.11 4.11 7.37
N VAL A 60 -3.19 3.71 6.70
CA VAL A 60 -4.04 4.62 5.93
C VAL A 60 -5.37 4.76 6.64
N LEU A 61 -5.71 5.99 7.00
CA LEU A 61 -6.97 6.38 7.63
C LEU A 61 -7.95 6.94 6.61
N ASN A 62 -9.23 7.02 6.96
CA ASN A 62 -10.29 7.60 6.13
C ASN A 62 -10.35 7.01 4.70
N ALA A 63 -10.17 5.69 4.57
CA ALA A 63 -10.12 5.04 3.26
C ALA A 63 -11.42 5.20 2.45
N ASP A 64 -12.55 5.46 3.10
CA ASP A 64 -13.83 5.76 2.45
C ASP A 64 -13.91 7.17 1.86
N LYS A 65 -13.05 8.09 2.28
CA LYS A 65 -12.98 9.46 1.74
C LYS A 65 -12.05 9.60 0.55
N VAL A 66 -11.40 8.52 0.11
CA VAL A 66 -10.50 8.55 -1.04
C VAL A 66 -11.26 8.95 -2.33
N VAL A 67 -10.60 9.78 -3.15
CA VAL A 67 -11.19 10.35 -4.36
C VAL A 67 -10.64 9.68 -5.61
N VAL A 68 -11.50 9.54 -6.62
CA VAL A 68 -11.13 9.17 -8.00
C VAL A 68 -11.63 10.25 -8.93
N THR A 69 -10.80 10.66 -9.89
CA THR A 69 -11.11 11.78 -10.78
C THR A 69 -12.01 11.36 -11.96
N GLY A 70 -12.83 12.31 -12.44
CA GLY A 70 -13.68 12.16 -13.61
C GLY A 70 -14.78 11.10 -13.46
N LYS A 71 -15.20 10.50 -14.58
CA LYS A 71 -16.28 9.48 -14.63
C LYS A 71 -15.90 8.13 -13.99
N ARG A 72 -14.66 7.98 -13.47
CA ARG A 72 -14.15 6.73 -12.90
C ARG A 72 -14.92 6.30 -11.64
N ALA A 73 -15.50 7.25 -10.90
CA ALA A 73 -16.33 6.92 -9.75
C ALA A 73 -17.55 6.05 -10.11
N GLN A 74 -18.06 6.19 -11.32
CA GLN A 74 -19.24 5.45 -11.81
C GLN A 74 -18.86 4.27 -12.70
N LEU A 75 -17.86 4.45 -13.57
CA LEU A 75 -17.53 3.46 -14.62
C LEU A 75 -16.48 2.43 -14.21
N LYS A 76 -15.76 2.63 -13.11
CA LYS A 76 -14.69 1.71 -12.73
C LYS A 76 -15.27 0.41 -12.17
N GLU A 77 -14.87 -0.70 -12.79
CA GLU A 77 -15.26 -2.05 -12.42
C GLU A 77 -14.07 -2.83 -11.86
N TYR A 78 -14.35 -3.68 -10.87
CA TYR A 78 -13.43 -4.67 -10.32
C TYR A 78 -13.92 -6.05 -10.71
N LYS A 79 -13.11 -6.77 -11.49
CA LYS A 79 -13.44 -8.10 -12.01
C LYS A 79 -12.59 -9.15 -11.30
N HIS A 80 -13.22 -10.26 -10.94
CA HIS A 80 -12.53 -11.46 -10.47
C HIS A 80 -13.26 -12.70 -10.98
N HIS A 81 -12.55 -13.82 -11.06
CA HIS A 81 -13.09 -15.08 -11.53
C HIS A 81 -12.96 -16.13 -10.43
N SER A 82 -13.98 -16.96 -10.23
CA SER A 82 -13.96 -18.01 -9.21
C SER A 82 -13.14 -19.25 -9.61
N GLY A 83 -12.92 -19.45 -10.90
CA GLY A 83 -12.24 -20.63 -11.47
C GLY A 83 -13.19 -21.63 -12.15
N TYR A 84 -14.50 -21.54 -11.89
CA TYR A 84 -15.53 -22.38 -12.52
C TYR A 84 -16.09 -21.76 -13.80
N PRO A 85 -16.64 -22.55 -14.75
CA PRO A 85 -17.33 -22.03 -15.93
C PRO A 85 -18.43 -21.02 -15.55
N GLY A 86 -18.46 -19.85 -16.21
CA GLY A 86 -19.40 -18.77 -15.89
C GLY A 86 -19.11 -18.02 -14.57
N GLY A 87 -17.97 -18.29 -13.92
CA GLY A 87 -17.62 -17.78 -12.60
C GLY A 87 -17.12 -16.33 -12.54
N GLN A 88 -17.35 -15.52 -13.58
CA GLN A 88 -16.90 -14.12 -13.61
C GLN A 88 -17.82 -13.25 -12.75
N LYS A 89 -17.22 -12.52 -11.81
CA LYS A 89 -17.90 -11.57 -10.94
C LYS A 89 -17.34 -10.18 -11.16
N THR A 90 -18.24 -9.22 -11.37
CA THR A 90 -17.91 -7.80 -11.55
C THR A 90 -18.53 -7.01 -10.40
N GLN A 91 -17.79 -6.07 -9.82
CA GLN A 91 -18.28 -5.15 -8.80
C GLN A 91 -17.93 -3.72 -9.19
N LEU A 92 -18.89 -2.81 -9.06
CA LEU A 92 -18.66 -1.40 -9.35
C LEU A 92 -17.87 -0.74 -8.22
N TYR A 93 -17.03 0.23 -8.57
CA TYR A 93 -16.28 1.03 -7.59
C TYR A 93 -17.21 1.71 -6.58
N LYS A 94 -18.34 2.25 -7.03
CA LYS A 94 -19.32 2.92 -6.18
C LYS A 94 -19.85 2.01 -5.07
N GLU A 95 -20.17 0.76 -5.42
CA GLU A 95 -20.66 -0.24 -4.46
C GLU A 95 -19.54 -0.69 -3.51
N LEU A 96 -18.34 -0.96 -4.05
CA LEU A 96 -17.19 -1.38 -3.27
C LEU A 96 -16.76 -0.30 -2.27
N LYS A 97 -16.82 0.97 -2.66
CA LYS A 97 -16.49 2.09 -1.77
C LYS A 97 -17.40 2.14 -0.53
N VAL A 98 -18.67 1.77 -0.66
CA VAL A 98 -19.61 1.73 0.47
C VAL A 98 -19.43 0.46 1.31
N LYS A 99 -19.33 -0.70 0.63
CA LYS A 99 -19.28 -2.01 1.29
C LYS A 99 -17.93 -2.31 1.95
N ASN A 100 -16.83 -2.05 1.24
CA ASN A 100 -15.47 -2.34 1.69
C ASN A 100 -14.47 -1.34 1.07
N PRO A 101 -14.40 -0.10 1.61
CA PRO A 101 -13.48 0.93 1.11
C PRO A 101 -12.01 0.53 1.28
N GLU A 102 -11.68 -0.26 2.29
CA GLU A 102 -10.33 -0.72 2.57
C GLU A 102 -9.78 -1.58 1.43
N PHE A 103 -10.63 -2.42 0.83
CA PHE A 103 -10.28 -3.23 -0.33
C PHE A 103 -9.82 -2.36 -1.51
N VAL A 104 -10.48 -1.23 -1.76
CA VAL A 104 -10.14 -0.33 -2.89
C VAL A 104 -8.70 0.16 -2.79
N VAL A 105 -8.29 0.65 -1.62
CA VAL A 105 -6.93 1.15 -1.36
C VAL A 105 -5.93 -0.01 -1.37
N LYS A 106 -6.24 -1.10 -0.65
CA LYS A 106 -5.36 -2.28 -0.58
C LYS A 106 -5.13 -2.91 -1.94
N HIS A 107 -6.15 -2.98 -2.79
CA HIS A 107 -6.05 -3.50 -4.15
C HIS A 107 -5.18 -2.60 -5.03
N ALA A 108 -5.35 -1.27 -4.93
CA ALA A 108 -4.52 -0.32 -5.66
C ALA A 108 -3.04 -0.44 -5.28
N VAL A 109 -2.72 -0.47 -3.98
CA VAL A 109 -1.33 -0.61 -3.49
C VAL A 109 -0.76 -1.98 -3.86
N LYS A 110 -1.52 -3.06 -3.70
CA LYS A 110 -1.07 -4.42 -4.07
C LYS A 110 -0.68 -4.50 -5.55
N GLY A 111 -1.40 -3.81 -6.44
CA GLY A 111 -1.07 -3.75 -7.86
C GLY A 111 0.25 -3.05 -8.17
N MET A 112 0.72 -2.16 -7.28
CA MET A 112 1.97 -1.40 -7.43
C MET A 112 3.19 -2.07 -6.79
N LEU A 113 2.98 -3.15 -6.02
CA LEU A 113 4.07 -3.91 -5.40
C LEU A 113 4.60 -5.03 -6.31
N PRO A 114 5.84 -5.50 -6.11
CA PRO A 114 6.40 -6.61 -6.87
C PRO A 114 5.54 -7.88 -6.75
N LYS A 115 5.26 -8.57 -7.84
CA LYS A 115 4.43 -9.79 -7.87
C LYS A 115 5.24 -11.03 -7.50
N THR A 116 5.91 -11.00 -6.35
CA THR A 116 6.80 -12.06 -5.86
C THR A 116 6.45 -12.48 -4.43
N ARG A 117 7.11 -13.53 -3.92
CA ARG A 117 6.98 -13.95 -2.51
C ARG A 117 7.29 -12.80 -1.54
N LEU A 118 8.25 -11.95 -1.91
CA LEU A 118 8.60 -10.75 -1.13
C LEU A 118 7.44 -9.74 -1.14
N GLY A 119 6.85 -9.43 -2.30
CA GLY A 119 5.71 -8.51 -2.37
C GLY A 119 4.49 -8.96 -1.55
N ASN A 120 4.23 -10.27 -1.50
CA ASN A 120 3.20 -10.85 -0.64
C ASN A 120 3.49 -10.67 0.86
N LYS A 121 4.77 -10.54 1.25
CA LYS A 121 5.16 -10.15 2.62
C LYS A 121 5.01 -8.64 2.81
N LEU A 122 5.45 -7.83 1.85
CA LEU A 122 5.40 -6.36 1.90
C LEU A 122 3.97 -5.83 2.11
N ILE A 123 2.98 -6.36 1.38
CA ILE A 123 1.60 -5.88 1.50
C ILE A 123 1.01 -6.07 2.92
N LYS A 124 1.57 -6.95 3.74
CA LYS A 124 1.13 -7.14 5.14
C LYS A 124 1.47 -5.95 6.04
N LYS A 125 2.43 -5.11 5.62
CA LYS A 125 2.82 -3.86 6.29
C LYS A 125 1.82 -2.74 6.10
N LEU A 126 0.96 -2.83 5.08
CA LEU A 126 -0.14 -1.91 4.88
C LEU A 126 -1.28 -2.24 5.84
N LYS A 127 -1.68 -1.25 6.64
CA LYS A 127 -2.91 -1.25 7.44
C LYS A 127 -3.84 -0.20 6.87
N VAL A 128 -5.06 -0.56 6.55
CA VAL A 128 -6.05 0.37 5.99
C VAL A 128 -7.27 0.33 6.88
N TYR A 129 -7.73 1.50 7.28
CA TYR A 129 -8.91 1.67 8.11
C TYR A 129 -9.92 2.55 7.38
N ARG A 130 -11.19 2.17 7.51
CA ARG A 130 -12.28 3.01 7.04
C ARG A 130 -12.33 4.36 7.77
N GLY A 131 -12.25 4.35 9.10
CA GLY A 131 -12.38 5.55 9.93
C GLY A 131 -11.07 6.33 10.15
N ALA A 132 -11.16 7.35 11.00
CA ALA A 132 -10.03 8.21 11.38
C ALA A 132 -9.15 7.60 12.49
N GLU A 133 -9.55 6.47 13.08
CA GLU A 133 -8.85 5.86 14.20
C GLU A 133 -8.16 4.55 13.82
N HIS A 134 -7.07 4.24 14.52
CA HIS A 134 -6.35 2.99 14.40
C HIS A 134 -5.95 2.45 15.79
N PRO A 135 -5.88 1.12 15.98
CA PRO A 135 -5.48 0.52 17.24
C PRO A 135 -3.95 0.55 17.50
N HIS A 136 -3.16 1.10 16.57
CA HIS A 136 -1.69 0.99 16.57
C HIS A 136 -0.95 2.08 17.34
N THR A 137 -1.57 2.68 18.36
CA THR A 137 -1.01 3.79 19.15
C THR A 137 0.32 3.42 19.83
N ALA A 138 0.48 2.16 20.27
CA ALA A 138 1.71 1.67 20.89
C ALA A 138 2.96 1.79 19.99
N GLN A 139 2.77 1.84 18.66
CA GLN A 139 3.86 1.87 17.70
C GLN A 139 4.32 3.27 17.31
N GLN A 140 3.75 4.30 17.93
CA GLN A 140 4.12 5.72 17.78
C GLN A 140 4.34 6.11 16.31
N PRO A 141 3.31 6.00 15.46
CA PRO A 141 3.46 6.30 14.05
C PRO A 141 3.77 7.79 13.78
N GLU A 142 4.68 8.04 12.84
CA GLU A 142 4.98 9.37 12.32
C GLU A 142 3.96 9.75 11.22
N VAL A 143 3.53 11.02 11.17
CA VAL A 143 2.64 11.48 10.10
C VAL A 143 3.44 11.64 8.80
N LEU A 144 2.93 11.05 7.71
CA LEU A 144 3.55 11.14 6.39
C LEU A 144 2.73 12.06 5.46
N SER A 145 3.37 13.09 4.91
CA SER A 145 2.75 14.09 4.02
C SER A 145 2.73 13.73 2.53
#